data_AF-A0A6I8TQN3-F1
#
_entry.id   AF-A0A6I8TQN3-F1
#
_cell.length_a   1.000
_cell.length_b   1.000
_cell.length_c   1.000
_cell.angle_alpha   90.00
_cell.angle_beta   90.00
_cell.angle_gamma   90.00
#
_symmetry.space_group_name_H-M   'P 1'
#
loop_
_entity.id
_entity.type
_entity.pdbx_description
1 polymer ?
#
loop_
_entity_poly.entity_id
_entity_poly.type
_entity_poly.pdbx_seq_one_letter_code
_entity_poly.pdbx_strand_id
1 'polypeptide(L)'
;MSGRGKGGKVKGKAKSRSNRAGLQFPVGRIHRLLRKGNYAERVGAGAPVYVITERPESFPVICSWPSGGVLPNIQAVLLPKKTEKKA
;
A
#
# COMPACT_ATOMS: atom_id res chain seq x y z
N MET A 1 -26.33 1.78 -41.67
CA MET A 1 -24.96 1.24 -41.41
C MET A 1 -24.34 2.01 -40.25
N SER A 2 -23.91 1.29 -39.19
CA SER A 2 -23.01 1.72 -38.09
C SER A 2 -23.34 3.06 -37.39
N GLY A 3 -24.14 3.10 -36.33
CA GLY A 3 -23.72 2.61 -35.02
C GLY A 3 -22.59 3.45 -34.43
N ARG A 4 -22.81 4.76 -34.20
CA ARG A 4 -21.80 5.64 -33.57
C ARG A 4 -21.63 5.22 -32.10
N GLY A 5 -20.73 4.26 -31.87
CA GLY A 5 -20.34 3.81 -30.55
C GLY A 5 -19.88 4.99 -29.68
N LYS A 6 -20.19 4.92 -28.39
CA LYS A 6 -19.73 5.84 -27.34
C LYS A 6 -18.19 5.91 -27.35
N GLY A 7 -17.62 6.79 -28.17
CA GLY A 7 -16.17 6.90 -28.36
C GLY A 7 -15.72 8.24 -28.92
N GLY A 8 -16.57 9.27 -28.86
CA GLY A 8 -16.28 10.60 -29.40
C GLY A 8 -16.37 11.68 -28.34
N LYS A 9 -15.42 11.75 -27.42
CA LYS A 9 -15.11 12.97 -26.66
C LYS A 9 -13.59 13.09 -26.54
N VAL A 10 -13.08 14.29 -26.84
CA VAL A 10 -11.67 14.66 -26.70
C VAL A 10 -11.18 14.17 -25.33
N LYS A 11 -10.15 13.32 -25.33
CA LYS A 11 -9.66 12.63 -24.12
C LYS A 11 -9.01 13.66 -23.18
N GLY A 12 -9.82 14.30 -22.33
CA GLY A 12 -9.31 14.87 -21.08
C GLY A 12 -8.60 13.77 -20.27
N LYS A 13 -7.69 14.13 -19.36
CA LYS A 13 -6.95 13.16 -18.52
C LYS A 13 -7.94 12.20 -17.87
N ALA A 14 -7.95 10.95 -18.33
CA ALA A 14 -8.84 9.93 -17.80
C ALA A 14 -8.53 9.73 -16.31
N LYS A 15 -9.56 9.74 -15.45
CA LYS A 15 -9.40 9.45 -14.02
C LYS A 15 -8.61 8.14 -13.86
N SER A 16 -7.49 8.20 -13.13
CA SER A 16 -6.60 7.06 -12.96
C SER A 16 -7.30 5.94 -12.18
N ARG A 17 -6.89 4.68 -12.39
CA ARG A 17 -7.44 3.53 -11.64
C ARG A 17 -7.17 3.63 -10.14
N SER A 18 -6.06 4.27 -9.74
CA SER A 18 -5.76 4.55 -8.34
C SER A 18 -6.78 5.52 -7.73
N ASN A 19 -7.04 6.64 -8.42
CA ASN A 19 -8.03 7.62 -7.96
C ASN A 19 -9.46 7.07 -7.93
N ARG A 20 -9.80 6.09 -8.78
CA ARG A 20 -11.10 5.40 -8.73
C ARG A 20 -11.21 4.40 -7.59
N ALA A 21 -10.11 3.78 -7.20
CA ALA A 21 -10.04 2.83 -6.09
C ALA A 21 -9.81 3.50 -4.74
N GLY A 22 -9.59 4.82 -4.68
CA GLY A 22 -9.25 5.54 -3.44
C GLY A 22 -7.87 5.17 -2.88
N LEU A 23 -7.02 4.53 -3.68
CA LEU A 23 -5.72 4.03 -3.24
C LEU A 23 -4.62 5.04 -3.55
N GLN A 24 -3.77 5.34 -2.56
CA GLN A 24 -2.54 6.11 -2.77
C GLN A 24 -1.56 5.39 -3.70
N PHE A 25 -1.60 4.05 -3.68
CA PHE A 25 -0.71 3.23 -4.47
C PHE A 25 -1.07 3.21 -5.98
N PRO A 26 -0.06 3.13 -6.86
CA PRO A 26 -0.25 3.18 -8.31
C PRO A 26 -0.77 1.84 -8.88
N VAL A 27 -2.08 1.57 -8.75
CA VAL A 27 -2.79 0.38 -9.28
C VAL A 27 -2.46 0.14 -10.76
N GLY A 28 -2.33 1.21 -11.55
CA GLY A 28 -2.01 1.11 -12.97
C GLY A 28 -0.61 0.55 -13.27
N ARG A 29 0.38 0.91 -12.45
CA ARG A 29 1.76 0.45 -12.57
C ARG A 29 1.86 -1.01 -12.13
N ILE A 30 1.21 -1.36 -11.02
CA ILE A 30 1.19 -2.72 -10.47
C ILE A 30 0.54 -3.67 -11.48
N HIS A 31 -0.55 -3.28 -12.11
CA HIS A 31 -1.16 -4.09 -13.17
C HIS A 31 -0.23 -4.36 -14.36
N ARG A 32 0.65 -3.41 -14.70
CA ARG A 32 1.68 -3.61 -15.74
C ARG A 32 2.78 -4.55 -15.25
N LEU A 33 3.23 -4.40 -14.02
CA LEU A 33 4.26 -5.26 -13.41
C LEU A 33 3.77 -6.70 -13.29
N LEU A 34 2.51 -6.93 -12.91
CA LEU A 34 1.93 -8.27 -12.83
C LEU A 34 1.87 -8.97 -14.19
N ARG A 35 1.63 -8.24 -15.28
CA ARG A 35 1.74 -8.80 -16.64
C ARG A 35 3.18 -9.01 -17.09
N LYS A 36 4.08 -8.09 -16.76
CA LYS A 36 5.49 -8.17 -17.17
C LYS A 36 6.26 -9.27 -16.41
N GLY A 37 5.86 -9.55 -15.18
CA GLY A 37 6.48 -10.58 -14.35
C GLY A 37 5.96 -12.00 -14.58
N ASN A 38 5.15 -12.22 -15.63
CA ASN A 38 4.62 -13.54 -16.00
C ASN A 38 3.94 -14.31 -14.84
N TYR A 39 3.35 -13.61 -13.86
CA TYR A 39 2.72 -14.24 -12.70
C TYR A 39 1.48 -15.06 -13.05
N ALA A 40 0.80 -14.74 -14.15
CA ALA A 40 -0.32 -15.48 -14.70
C ALA A 40 -0.52 -15.13 -16.18
N GLU A 41 -1.11 -16.03 -16.95
CA GLU A 41 -1.45 -15.83 -18.36
C GLU A 41 -2.40 -14.63 -18.57
N ARG A 42 -3.34 -14.43 -17.63
CA ARG A 42 -4.28 -13.31 -17.64
C ARG A 42 -4.41 -12.68 -16.26
N VAL A 43 -4.20 -11.37 -16.18
CA VAL A 43 -4.39 -10.60 -14.94
C VAL A 43 -5.71 -9.84 -15.01
N GLY A 44 -6.64 -10.17 -14.11
CA GLY A 44 -7.94 -9.52 -14.00
C GLY A 44 -7.85 -8.06 -13.51
N ALA A 45 -8.85 -7.24 -13.83
CA ALA A 45 -8.85 -5.82 -13.48
C ALA A 45 -8.87 -5.56 -11.95
N GLY A 46 -9.42 -6.50 -11.17
CA GLY A 46 -9.46 -6.43 -9.70
C GLY A 46 -8.19 -6.93 -9.01
N ALA A 47 -7.38 -7.76 -9.66
CA ALA A 47 -6.15 -8.31 -9.09
C ALA A 47 -5.19 -7.25 -8.51
N PRO A 48 -4.86 -6.14 -9.22
CA PRO A 48 -3.98 -5.13 -8.66
C PRO A 48 -4.60 -4.36 -7.49
N VAL A 49 -5.93 -4.25 -7.40
CA VAL A 49 -6.61 -3.55 -6.29
C VAL A 49 -6.61 -4.43 -5.04
N TYR A 50 -6.86 -5.73 -5.23
CA TYR A 50 -6.86 -6.73 -4.18
C TYR A 50 -5.50 -6.83 -3.45
N VAL A 51 -4.41 -6.97 -4.21
CA VAL A 51 -3.04 -7.10 -3.65
C VAL A 51 -2.62 -5.88 -2.82
N ILE A 52 -3.16 -4.70 -3.14
CA ILE A 52 -2.84 -3.46 -2.43
C ILE A 52 -3.65 -3.34 -1.14
N THR A 53 -4.93 -3.74 -1.18
CA THR A 53 -5.82 -3.61 0.00
C THR A 53 -5.49 -4.61 1.10
N GLU A 54 -4.92 -5.77 0.78
CA GLU A 54 -4.57 -6.79 1.78
C GLU A 54 -3.24 -6.52 2.50
N ARG A 55 -2.36 -5.70 1.92
CA ARG A 55 -0.98 -5.52 2.41
C ARG A 55 -0.65 -4.33 3.35
N PRO A 56 -1.57 -3.49 3.86
CA PRO A 56 -1.15 -2.30 4.62
C PRO A 56 -0.52 -2.62 5.99
N GLU A 57 -0.88 -3.71 6.65
CA GLU A 57 -0.46 -4.01 8.04
C GLU A 57 0.87 -4.78 8.14
N SER A 58 1.28 -5.51 7.10
CA SER A 58 2.41 -6.46 7.19
C SER A 58 3.76 -5.88 6.74
N PHE A 59 3.76 -4.69 6.14
CA PHE A 59 4.97 -4.09 5.57
C PHE A 59 6.05 -3.67 6.58
N PRO A 60 5.74 -3.17 7.80
CA PRO A 60 6.80 -2.71 8.70
C PRO A 60 7.51 -3.85 9.45
N VAL A 61 6.92 -5.05 9.51
CA VAL A 61 7.44 -6.16 10.34
C VAL A 61 8.55 -6.95 9.66
N ILE A 62 8.58 -7.00 8.32
CA ILE A 62 9.49 -7.88 7.57
C ILE A 62 10.72 -7.13 7.03
N CYS A 63 10.66 -5.79 6.90
CA CYS A 63 11.76 -4.98 6.40
C CYS A 63 12.45 -4.22 7.55
N SER A 64 13.67 -4.63 7.90
CA SER A 64 14.53 -3.86 8.81
C SER A 64 14.82 -2.48 8.20
N TRP A 65 14.38 -1.42 8.88
CA TRP A 65 14.65 -0.06 8.43
C TRP A 65 16.15 0.23 8.66
N PRO A 66 16.91 0.70 7.66
CA PRO A 66 18.35 0.96 7.79
C PRO A 66 18.75 1.97 8.89
N SER A 67 17.78 2.71 9.43
CA SER A 67 17.94 3.69 10.52
C SER A 67 16.81 3.61 11.55
N GLY A 68 16.08 2.48 11.59
CA GLY A 68 15.02 2.27 12.56
C GLY A 68 15.63 1.98 13.91
N GLY A 69 15.76 3.00 14.76
CA GLY A 69 16.06 2.79 16.16
C GLY A 69 15.00 1.87 16.80
N VAL A 70 15.41 1.13 17.83
CA VAL A 70 14.47 0.40 18.69
C VAL A 70 13.64 1.39 19.50
N LEU A 71 12.34 1.15 19.61
CA LEU A 71 11.50 1.90 20.54
C LEU A 71 12.10 1.76 21.95
N PRO A 72 12.39 2.86 22.66
CA PRO A 72 12.91 2.78 24.01
C PRO A 72 11.86 2.12 24.91
N ASN A 73 12.06 0.84 25.20
CA ASN A 73 11.22 0.02 26.05
C ASN A 73 11.97 -0.26 27.35
N ILE A 74 11.82 0.62 28.33
CA ILE A 74 12.42 0.43 29.65
C ILE A 74 11.46 -0.42 30.49
N GLN A 75 11.88 -1.64 30.84
CA GLN A 75 11.07 -2.51 31.68
C GLN A 75 10.89 -1.91 33.09
N ALA A 76 9.68 -1.97 33.64
CA ALA A 76 9.37 -1.48 34.98
C ALA A 76 10.19 -2.14 36.09
N VAL A 77 10.75 -3.34 35.83
CA VAL A 77 11.66 -4.02 36.76
C VAL A 77 13.03 -3.32 36.87
N LEU A 78 13.45 -2.62 35.82
CA LEU A 78 14.71 -1.88 35.74
C LEU A 78 14.56 -0.42 36.21
N LEU A 79 13.31 0.04 36.43
CA LEU A 79 13.04 1.35 37.01
C LEU A 79 13.39 1.29 38.51
N PRO A 80 14.21 2.22 39.04
CA PRO A 80 14.49 2.28 40.46
C PRO A 80 13.18 2.49 41.21
N LYS A 81 12.89 1.62 42.19
CA LYS A 81 11.73 1.83 43.07
C LYS A 81 11.91 3.17 43.76
N LYS A 82 10.92 4.07 43.60
CA LYS A 82 10.89 5.33 44.35
C LYS A 82 10.82 4.99 45.84
N THR A 83 11.97 5.01 46.51
CA THR A 83 12.00 5.17 47.97
C THR A 83 11.67 6.63 48.23
N GLU A 84 10.56 6.88 48.92
CA GLU A 84 10.20 8.21 49.41
C GLU A 84 11.37 8.75 50.24
N LYS A 85 12.10 9.73 49.71
CA LYS A 85 12.92 10.60 50.56
C LYS A 85 11.96 11.54 51.25
N LYS A 86 11.59 11.20 52.49
CA LYS A 86 11.08 12.18 53.45
C LYS A 86 12.18 13.20 53.71
N ALA A 87 11.97 14.42 53.22
CA ALA A 87 12.55 15.65 53.75
C ALA A 87 11.41 16.67 53.82
#